data_AF-A0A2E5E3F0-F1
#
_entry.id   AF-A0A2E5E3F0-F1
#
_cell.length_a   1.000
_cell.length_b   1.000
_cell.length_c   1.000
_cell.angle_alpha   90.00
_cell.angle_beta   90.00
_cell.angle_gamma   90.00
#
_symmetry.space_group_name_H-M   'P 1'
#
loop_
_entity.id
_entity.type
_entity.pdbx_description
1 polymer ?
#
loop_
_entity_poly.entity_id
_entity_poly.type
_entity_poly.pdbx_seq_one_letter_code
_entity_poly.pdbx_strand_id
1 'polypeptide(L)'
;MKQRCVLKLVLGTSLLAGGGTAIGSECCVADFTGDDQVSTNEVLGILEGWGACPDPCPMDLDQSGAVNATDLLIVLDRWGACPPPNDGSQDHDGDYMDLTDWGNFHGSNNNSHLHEMVDGRTRITTEAMVAYNNLRAFLDLPPLTFTQVGQWAFNNALTNNSQAWGNDLLGVGLYYAMQGAKVGWITDEKYDPQMVADIQRTARRVCDPIEMQIQVMDMVREYGIDGYADYLESNGMVETFINTLKMEPHYGGWMHGRCHGFRPMEGGIAINHDLNHLTVLSWDQMQPFMNDTFDWPQWDALDVSDSGVIEYFQSMVVLGDPEGENM
;
A
#
# COMPACT_ATOMS: atom_id res chain seq x y z
N MET A 1 -44.46 -16.89 -13.57
CA MET A 1 -43.99 -16.83 -12.17
C MET A 1 -42.58 -17.36 -12.14
N LYS A 2 -41.50 -16.65 -11.83
CA LYS A 2 -41.23 -15.26 -11.45
C LYS A 2 -40.05 -14.79 -12.32
N GLN A 3 -40.05 -13.51 -12.70
CA GLN A 3 -39.08 -12.86 -13.58
C GLN A 3 -37.68 -12.83 -12.96
N ARG A 4 -36.67 -13.16 -13.77
CA ARG A 4 -35.26 -12.86 -13.52
C ARG A 4 -35.02 -11.39 -13.90
N CYS A 5 -34.58 -10.59 -12.94
CA CYS A 5 -34.20 -9.20 -13.17
C CYS A 5 -32.79 -9.16 -13.75
N VAL A 6 -32.69 -8.96 -15.06
CA VAL A 6 -31.45 -8.65 -15.76
C VAL A 6 -31.30 -7.13 -15.71
N LEU A 7 -30.42 -6.63 -14.85
CA LEU A 7 -30.07 -5.21 -14.86
C LEU A 7 -29.13 -4.97 -16.05
N LYS A 8 -29.65 -4.28 -17.06
CA LYS A 8 -28.89 -3.85 -18.24
C LYS A 8 -27.91 -2.75 -17.83
N LEU A 9 -26.63 -3.03 -18.01
CA LEU A 9 -25.56 -2.05 -18.06
C LEU A 9 -25.86 -1.08 -19.23
N VAL A 10 -26.15 0.18 -18.93
CA VAL A 10 -26.25 1.24 -19.94
C VAL A 10 -24.84 1.75 -20.18
N LEU A 11 -24.23 1.35 -21.29
CA LEU A 11 -23.06 2.06 -21.84
C LEU A 11 -23.52 3.43 -22.32
N GLY A 12 -23.23 4.46 -21.53
CA GLY A 12 -23.25 5.86 -21.98
C GLY A 12 -21.91 6.18 -22.64
N THR A 13 -21.82 6.02 -23.95
CA THR A 13 -20.73 6.58 -24.75
C THR A 13 -20.93 8.09 -24.88
N SER A 14 -20.20 8.87 -24.09
CA SER A 14 -19.94 10.29 -24.36
C SER A 14 -18.54 10.41 -24.96
N LEU A 15 -18.50 10.48 -26.29
CA LEU A 15 -17.33 10.93 -27.05
C LEU A 15 -17.23 12.45 -26.84
N LEU A 16 -16.29 12.92 -26.02
CA LEU A 16 -15.88 14.32 -26.02
C LEU A 16 -14.47 14.40 -26.61
N ALA A 17 -14.38 15.17 -27.69
CA ALA A 17 -13.17 15.45 -28.41
C ALA A 17 -12.15 16.12 -27.49
N GLY A 18 -10.95 15.53 -27.39
CA GLY A 18 -9.82 16.11 -26.67
C GLY A 18 -9.36 17.41 -27.32
N GLY A 19 -9.81 18.53 -26.78
CA GLY A 19 -9.07 19.78 -26.77
C GLY A 19 -8.14 19.75 -25.57
N GLY A 20 -6.83 19.81 -25.81
CA GLY A 20 -5.81 19.79 -24.77
C GLY A 20 -6.06 20.88 -23.74
N THR A 21 -6.32 20.45 -22.52
CA THR A 21 -6.25 21.28 -21.31
C THR A 21 -5.41 20.48 -20.34
N ALA A 22 -4.42 21.15 -19.75
CA ALA A 22 -3.46 20.53 -18.85
C ALA A 22 -4.21 19.78 -17.76
N ILE A 23 -4.11 18.45 -17.79
CA ILE A 23 -4.41 17.63 -16.64
C ILE A 23 -3.16 17.84 -15.78
N GLY A 24 -3.22 18.80 -14.85
CA GLY A 24 -2.28 18.80 -13.74
C GLY A 24 -2.26 17.41 -13.12
N SER A 25 -1.11 17.00 -12.58
CA SER A 25 -0.99 15.75 -11.82
C SER A 25 -2.26 15.54 -10.98
N GLU A 26 -2.87 14.35 -11.05
CA GLU A 26 -4.07 14.01 -10.25
C GLU A 26 -3.87 14.30 -8.74
N CYS A 27 -2.61 14.43 -8.33
CA CYS A 27 -2.14 14.79 -7.00
C CYS A 27 -1.88 16.28 -6.73
N CYS A 28 -2.18 17.14 -7.68
CA CYS A 28 -1.93 18.56 -7.59
C CYS A 28 -3.11 19.33 -8.16
N VAL A 29 -4.28 19.21 -7.51
CA VAL A 29 -5.52 19.89 -7.92
C VAL A 29 -5.32 21.41 -8.05
N ALA A 30 -4.41 21.99 -7.29
CA ALA A 30 -4.08 23.41 -7.34
C ALA A 30 -3.14 23.79 -8.51
N ASP A 31 -2.44 22.85 -9.15
CA ASP A 31 -1.66 23.09 -10.37
C ASP A 31 -2.56 22.93 -11.60
N PHE A 32 -3.38 23.94 -11.81
CA PHE A 32 -4.20 24.02 -13.01
C PHE A 32 -3.48 24.68 -14.20
N THR A 33 -2.23 25.12 -14.03
CA THR A 33 -1.42 25.62 -15.16
C THR A 33 -0.64 24.50 -15.85
N GLY A 34 -0.45 23.37 -15.16
CA GLY A 34 0.15 22.14 -15.67
C GLY A 34 1.67 22.23 -15.77
N ASP A 35 2.31 23.01 -14.89
CA ASP A 35 3.76 23.15 -14.85
C ASP A 35 4.44 22.38 -13.70
N ASP A 36 3.69 21.47 -13.07
CA ASP A 36 4.07 20.65 -11.93
C ASP A 36 4.46 21.48 -10.69
N GLN A 37 3.99 22.72 -10.60
CA GLN A 37 4.17 23.58 -9.43
C GLN A 37 2.90 24.36 -9.07
N VAL A 38 2.60 24.41 -7.78
CA VAL A 38 1.66 25.38 -7.22
C VAL A 38 2.46 26.60 -6.77
N SER A 39 2.26 27.69 -7.49
CA SER A 39 3.11 28.86 -7.45
C SER A 39 2.30 30.14 -7.53
N THR A 40 3.01 31.25 -7.77
CA THR A 40 2.35 32.54 -7.99
C THR A 40 1.47 32.51 -9.24
N ASN A 41 1.74 31.65 -10.22
CA ASN A 41 0.94 31.55 -11.44
C ASN A 41 -0.50 31.13 -11.13
N GLU A 42 -0.67 30.18 -10.21
CA GLU A 42 -1.97 29.67 -9.76
C GLU A 42 -2.70 30.78 -8.98
N VAL A 43 -2.02 31.51 -8.10
CA VAL A 43 -2.65 32.66 -7.40
C VAL A 43 -3.12 33.73 -8.38
N LEU A 44 -2.32 34.04 -9.41
CA LEU A 44 -2.72 35.00 -10.43
C LEU A 44 -3.91 34.49 -11.24
N GLY A 45 -3.97 33.19 -11.54
CA GLY A 45 -5.14 32.53 -12.15
C GLY A 45 -6.40 32.72 -11.30
N ILE A 46 -6.36 32.37 -10.01
CA ILE A 46 -7.49 32.55 -9.08
C ILE A 46 -7.99 34.01 -9.06
N LEU A 47 -7.06 34.98 -9.02
CA LEU A 47 -7.40 36.40 -9.00
C LEU A 47 -8.00 36.88 -10.34
N GLU A 48 -7.56 36.32 -11.46
CA GLU A 48 -8.10 36.63 -12.80
C GLU A 48 -9.49 36.00 -13.00
N GLY A 49 -9.73 34.80 -12.48
CA GLY A 49 -10.98 34.05 -12.59
C GLY A 49 -12.05 34.39 -11.54
N TRP A 50 -11.79 35.35 -10.65
CA TRP A 50 -12.62 35.59 -9.46
C TRP A 50 -14.10 35.87 -9.78
N GLY A 51 -15.00 35.10 -9.16
CA GLY A 51 -16.44 35.22 -9.33
C GLY A 51 -17.08 33.94 -9.86
N ALA A 52 -18.23 34.06 -10.52
CA ALA A 52 -18.96 32.90 -11.03
C ALA A 52 -18.15 32.16 -12.09
N CYS A 53 -18.06 30.83 -11.96
CA CYS A 53 -17.27 30.01 -12.85
C CYS A 53 -18.09 28.92 -13.56
N PRO A 54 -18.51 29.16 -14.82
CA PRO A 54 -19.17 28.15 -15.62
C PRO A 54 -18.16 27.14 -16.21
N ASP A 55 -18.56 25.87 -16.28
CA ASP A 55 -17.70 24.79 -16.76
C ASP A 55 -17.20 24.96 -18.21
N PRO A 56 -15.94 24.58 -18.52
CA PRO A 56 -14.92 24.10 -17.57
C PRO A 56 -14.21 25.26 -16.85
N CYS A 57 -14.09 25.15 -15.52
CA CYS A 57 -13.37 26.11 -14.69
C CYS A 57 -12.30 25.42 -13.85
N PRO A 58 -11.05 25.39 -14.29
CA PRO A 58 -9.99 24.70 -13.56
C PRO A 58 -9.53 25.47 -12.29
N MET A 59 -10.01 26.71 -12.11
CA MET A 59 -9.74 27.56 -10.94
C MET A 59 -10.78 27.38 -9.81
N ASP A 60 -11.87 26.65 -10.06
CA ASP A 60 -12.90 26.30 -9.07
C ASP A 60 -12.53 24.95 -8.45
N LEU A 61 -11.65 25.01 -7.45
CA LEU A 61 -10.97 23.85 -6.87
C LEU A 61 -11.87 23.09 -5.89
N ASP A 62 -12.82 23.78 -5.26
CA ASP A 62 -13.82 23.17 -4.38
C ASP A 62 -15.12 22.78 -5.10
N GLN A 63 -15.21 23.01 -6.41
CA GLN A 63 -16.36 22.72 -7.28
C GLN A 63 -17.65 23.40 -6.81
N SER A 64 -17.54 24.58 -6.22
CA SER A 64 -18.68 25.35 -5.72
C SER A 64 -19.46 26.09 -6.82
N GLY A 65 -18.91 26.15 -8.04
CA GLY A 65 -19.42 26.93 -9.16
C GLY A 65 -18.93 28.37 -9.18
N ALA A 66 -17.96 28.73 -8.32
CA ALA A 66 -17.42 30.08 -8.24
C ALA A 66 -15.99 30.12 -7.67
N VAL A 67 -15.08 30.79 -8.38
CA VAL A 67 -13.72 31.07 -7.89
C VAL A 67 -13.76 32.16 -6.84
N ASN A 68 -13.32 31.84 -5.64
CA ASN A 68 -13.37 32.75 -4.50
C ASN A 68 -12.20 32.52 -3.50
N ALA A 69 -12.35 33.04 -2.28
CA ALA A 69 -11.32 32.95 -1.26
C ALA A 69 -11.03 31.50 -0.82
N THR A 70 -12.00 30.59 -0.91
CA THR A 70 -11.80 29.17 -0.60
C THR A 70 -10.81 28.54 -1.57
N ASP A 71 -10.94 28.78 -2.88
CA ASP A 71 -10.00 28.27 -3.90
C ASP A 71 -8.60 28.86 -3.71
N LEU A 72 -8.51 30.16 -3.36
CA LEU A 72 -7.23 30.78 -3.04
C LEU A 72 -6.56 30.12 -1.84
N LEU A 73 -7.32 29.77 -0.80
CA LEU A 73 -6.77 29.06 0.36
C LEU A 73 -6.26 27.67 -0.01
N ILE A 74 -6.93 26.96 -0.93
CA ILE A 74 -6.44 25.67 -1.46
C ILE A 74 -5.11 25.85 -2.19
N VAL A 75 -4.97 26.88 -3.03
CA VAL A 75 -3.68 27.18 -3.71
C VAL A 75 -2.57 27.49 -2.72
N LEU A 76 -2.85 28.27 -1.68
CA LEU A 76 -1.84 28.63 -0.67
C LEU A 76 -1.46 27.44 0.22
N ASP A 77 -2.40 26.54 0.51
CA ASP A 77 -2.17 25.31 1.26
C ASP A 77 -1.26 24.34 0.50
N ARG A 78 -1.38 24.30 -0.84
CA ARG A 78 -0.65 23.36 -1.71
C ARG A 78 0.61 23.94 -2.33
N TRP A 79 1.12 25.06 -1.82
CA TRP A 79 2.25 25.78 -2.40
C TRP A 79 3.53 24.94 -2.51
N GLY A 80 4.16 24.96 -3.70
CA GLY A 80 5.43 24.27 -3.96
C GLY A 80 5.34 23.33 -5.16
N ALA A 81 6.33 22.44 -5.28
CA ALA A 81 6.30 21.41 -6.31
C ALA A 81 5.12 20.46 -6.09
N CYS A 82 4.44 20.10 -7.16
CA CYS A 82 3.45 19.05 -7.14
C CYS A 82 4.14 17.73 -6.82
N PRO A 83 3.74 17.02 -5.74
CA PRO A 83 4.22 15.67 -5.55
C PRO A 83 3.72 14.81 -6.73
N PRO A 84 4.56 13.97 -7.33
CA PRO A 84 4.09 12.84 -8.11
C PRO A 84 3.12 12.01 -7.23
N PRO A 85 2.26 11.15 -7.80
CA PRO A 85 1.46 10.22 -7.01
C PRO A 85 2.33 9.33 -6.12
N ASN A 86 2.56 9.81 -4.89
CA ASN A 86 3.51 9.34 -3.89
C ASN A 86 4.62 8.49 -4.50
N ASP A 87 5.44 9.01 -5.43
CA ASP A 87 6.57 8.23 -5.90
C ASP A 87 7.41 7.88 -4.67
N GLY A 88 7.41 6.60 -4.34
CA GLY A 88 7.93 6.13 -3.06
C GLY A 88 9.29 6.74 -2.86
N SER A 89 9.47 7.55 -1.82
CA SER A 89 10.59 8.47 -1.67
C SER A 89 11.85 7.90 -2.34
N GLN A 90 12.20 8.45 -3.51
CA GLN A 90 13.50 8.17 -4.12
C GLN A 90 14.60 8.48 -3.08
N ASP A 91 14.31 9.45 -2.21
CA ASP A 91 15.03 9.84 -1.00
C ASP A 91 14.72 8.93 0.20
N HIS A 92 15.24 7.70 0.19
CA HIS A 92 15.84 7.20 1.42
C HIS A 92 17.34 7.48 1.32
N ASP A 93 17.71 8.75 1.41
CA ASP A 93 19.10 9.20 1.43
C ASP A 93 19.73 8.83 2.80
N GLY A 94 19.92 7.52 3.05
CA GLY A 94 20.94 7.01 4.00
C GLY A 94 20.49 6.22 5.24
N ASP A 95 19.25 6.32 5.72
CA ASP A 95 18.90 5.77 7.04
C ASP A 95 18.47 4.30 7.05
N TYR A 96 17.90 3.81 5.94
CA TYR A 96 17.41 2.43 5.83
C TYR A 96 18.05 1.71 4.64
N MET A 97 18.44 0.47 4.86
CA MET A 97 19.06 -0.39 3.84
C MET A 97 18.00 -0.96 2.90
N ASP A 98 18.33 -1.04 1.63
CA ASP A 98 17.49 -1.62 0.57
C ASP A 98 17.54 -3.16 0.65
N LEU A 99 16.39 -3.84 0.54
CA LEU A 99 16.33 -5.31 0.53
C LEU A 99 17.23 -5.92 -0.56
N THR A 100 17.40 -5.23 -1.69
CA THR A 100 18.22 -5.71 -2.81
C THR A 100 19.72 -5.74 -2.51
N ASP A 101 20.18 -5.06 -1.45
CA ASP A 101 21.56 -5.16 -0.97
C ASP A 101 21.90 -6.57 -0.47
N TRP A 102 20.89 -7.37 -0.09
CA TRP A 102 21.06 -8.75 0.33
C TRP A 102 20.86 -9.78 -0.78
N GLY A 103 20.38 -9.36 -1.95
CA GLY A 103 20.13 -10.25 -3.06
C GLY A 103 19.04 -9.72 -3.98
N ASN A 104 19.08 -10.18 -5.22
CA ASN A 104 18.16 -9.73 -6.23
C ASN A 104 17.75 -10.90 -7.14
N PHE A 105 16.43 -11.06 -7.29
CA PHE A 105 15.80 -12.18 -7.96
C PHE A 105 14.91 -11.73 -9.13
N HIS A 106 15.24 -10.60 -9.78
CA HIS A 106 14.47 -10.05 -10.91
C HIS A 106 14.08 -11.06 -12.00
N GLY A 107 14.86 -12.12 -12.23
CA GLY A 107 14.47 -13.16 -13.19
C GLY A 107 13.27 -14.03 -12.77
N SER A 108 12.69 -13.81 -11.59
CA SER A 108 11.60 -14.60 -11.02
C SER A 108 10.23 -13.93 -11.16
N ASN A 109 10.14 -12.69 -11.65
CA ASN A 109 8.91 -11.95 -11.97
C ASN A 109 9.19 -10.75 -12.89
N ASN A 110 8.15 -10.12 -13.43
CA ASN A 110 8.29 -8.97 -14.33
C ASN A 110 7.89 -7.63 -13.65
N ASN A 111 8.03 -7.54 -12.31
CA ASN A 111 7.52 -6.42 -11.50
C ASN A 111 8.35 -6.12 -10.24
N SER A 112 9.66 -6.35 -10.28
CA SER A 112 10.57 -6.19 -9.14
C SER A 112 11.62 -5.07 -9.24
N HIS A 113 11.70 -4.37 -10.36
CA HIS A 113 12.69 -3.34 -10.67
C HIS A 113 12.35 -1.96 -10.09
N LEU A 114 13.37 -1.11 -9.97
CA LEU A 114 13.21 0.26 -9.46
C LEU A 114 12.25 1.11 -10.31
N HIS A 115 12.29 0.96 -11.64
CA HIS A 115 11.40 1.71 -12.55
C HIS A 115 9.93 1.28 -12.46
N GLU A 116 9.65 0.22 -11.69
CA GLU A 116 8.31 -0.31 -11.46
C GLU A 116 7.74 0.16 -10.12
N MET A 117 8.52 0.90 -9.32
CA MET A 117 8.07 1.58 -8.10
C MET A 117 7.35 2.88 -8.44
N VAL A 118 6.23 2.78 -9.15
CA VAL A 118 5.40 3.92 -9.57
C VAL A 118 4.04 3.88 -8.87
N ASP A 119 3.31 5.00 -8.91
CA ASP A 119 1.97 5.14 -8.32
C ASP A 119 1.91 4.80 -6.83
N GLY A 120 2.77 5.40 -6.01
CA GLY A 120 2.74 5.17 -4.56
C GLY A 120 3.66 4.08 -4.04
N ARG A 121 4.08 3.15 -4.90
CA ARG A 121 4.87 1.98 -4.48
C ARG A 121 6.27 2.39 -4.02
N THR A 122 6.71 1.83 -2.91
CA THR A 122 8.07 2.01 -2.38
C THR A 122 8.85 0.69 -2.45
N ARG A 123 10.18 0.82 -2.39
CA ARG A 123 11.11 -0.29 -2.19
C ARG A 123 10.88 -0.93 -0.82
N ILE A 124 11.16 -2.22 -0.70
CA ILE A 124 11.28 -2.85 0.62
C ILE A 124 12.62 -2.42 1.24
N THR A 125 12.56 -1.77 2.40
CA THR A 125 13.74 -1.33 3.16
C THR A 125 13.70 -1.82 4.60
N THR A 126 14.81 -1.70 5.32
CA THR A 126 14.88 -2.07 6.75
C THR A 126 13.95 -1.27 7.66
N GLU A 127 13.33 -0.19 7.16
CA GLU A 127 12.27 0.54 7.87
C GLU A 127 11.10 -0.37 8.28
N ALA A 128 10.77 -1.37 7.45
CA ALA A 128 9.73 -2.34 7.77
C ALA A 128 9.99 -3.11 9.07
N MET A 129 11.26 -3.35 9.42
CA MET A 129 11.61 -4.01 10.67
C MET A 129 11.40 -3.11 11.89
N VAL A 130 11.48 -1.79 11.69
CA VAL A 130 11.16 -0.79 12.73
C VAL A 130 9.65 -0.81 13.00
N ALA A 131 8.82 -0.76 11.95
CA ALA A 131 7.36 -0.90 12.08
C ALA A 131 6.97 -2.25 12.71
N TYR A 132 7.55 -3.35 12.24
CA TYR A 132 7.31 -4.70 12.75
C TYR A 132 7.62 -4.82 14.26
N ASN A 133 8.79 -4.37 14.69
CA ASN A 133 9.16 -4.44 16.11
C ASN A 133 8.36 -3.44 16.97
N ASN A 134 7.84 -2.36 16.38
CA ASN A 134 6.95 -1.45 17.09
C ASN A 134 5.57 -2.07 17.35
N LEU A 135 4.99 -2.78 16.36
CA LEU A 135 3.80 -3.60 16.56
C LEU A 135 4.03 -4.67 17.64
N ARG A 136 5.17 -5.37 17.59
CA ARG A 136 5.53 -6.33 18.65
C ARG A 136 5.61 -5.68 20.02
N ALA A 137 6.19 -4.49 20.13
CA ALA A 137 6.25 -3.76 21.40
C ALA A 137 4.87 -3.37 21.93
N PHE A 138 3.92 -2.99 21.05
CA PHE A 138 2.53 -2.77 21.42
C PHE A 138 1.87 -4.02 22.02
N LEU A 139 2.22 -5.20 21.50
CA LEU A 139 1.74 -6.51 21.96
C LEU A 139 2.54 -7.07 23.16
N ASP A 140 3.39 -6.27 23.81
CA ASP A 140 4.29 -6.71 24.89
C ASP A 140 5.26 -7.85 24.49
N LEU A 141 5.57 -7.96 23.20
CA LEU A 141 6.51 -8.93 22.66
C LEU A 141 7.92 -8.35 22.53
N PRO A 142 8.98 -9.12 22.81
CA PRO A 142 10.35 -8.65 22.65
C PRO A 142 10.67 -8.39 21.17
N PRO A 143 11.56 -7.43 20.85
CA PRO A 143 11.97 -7.20 19.47
C PRO A 143 12.74 -8.40 18.92
N LEU A 144 12.67 -8.58 17.61
CA LEU A 144 13.37 -9.61 16.88
C LEU A 144 14.41 -9.01 15.93
N THR A 145 15.34 -9.85 15.49
CA THR A 145 16.26 -9.59 14.38
C THR A 145 15.70 -10.16 13.07
N PHE A 146 16.19 -9.66 11.93
CA PHE A 146 15.87 -10.23 10.61
C PHE A 146 16.11 -11.74 10.57
N THR A 147 17.24 -12.19 11.11
CA THR A 147 17.61 -13.62 11.11
C THR A 147 16.65 -14.47 11.93
N GLN A 148 16.05 -13.96 13.00
CA GLN A 148 15.06 -14.70 13.79
C GLN A 148 13.75 -14.88 13.02
N VAL A 149 13.26 -13.81 12.37
CA VAL A 149 12.06 -13.87 11.52
C VAL A 149 12.31 -14.78 10.32
N GLY A 150 13.47 -14.65 9.66
CA GLY A 150 13.86 -15.50 8.54
C GLY A 150 13.95 -16.97 8.96
N GLN A 151 14.57 -17.25 10.11
CA GLN A 151 14.67 -18.62 10.61
C GLN A 151 13.29 -19.23 10.92
N TRP A 152 12.37 -18.44 11.48
CA TRP A 152 10.98 -18.87 11.65
C TRP A 152 10.30 -19.21 10.32
N ALA A 153 10.47 -18.38 9.29
CA ALA A 153 9.90 -18.66 7.97
C ALA A 153 10.44 -19.96 7.35
N PHE A 154 11.75 -20.21 7.45
CA PHE A 154 12.36 -21.48 7.01
C PHE A 154 11.85 -22.67 7.82
N ASN A 155 11.72 -22.54 9.14
CA ASN A 155 11.23 -23.61 10.01
C ASN A 155 9.77 -23.99 9.70
N ASN A 156 8.98 -23.03 9.22
CA ASN A 156 7.58 -23.22 8.84
C ASN A 156 7.36 -23.54 7.36
N ALA A 157 8.43 -23.79 6.60
CA ALA A 157 8.39 -24.10 5.17
C ALA A 157 7.70 -23.01 4.30
N LEU A 158 7.86 -21.74 4.69
CA LEU A 158 7.32 -20.58 3.98
C LEU A 158 8.27 -20.06 2.88
N THR A 159 9.27 -20.85 2.51
CA THR A 159 10.36 -20.48 1.60
C THR A 159 10.51 -21.50 0.47
N ASN A 160 11.06 -21.07 -0.66
CA ASN A 160 11.28 -21.96 -1.82
C ASN A 160 12.28 -23.08 -1.52
N ASN A 161 13.27 -22.76 -0.66
CA ASN A 161 14.33 -23.68 -0.26
C ASN A 161 14.05 -24.20 1.14
N SER A 162 14.46 -25.44 1.42
CA SER A 162 14.36 -26.03 2.76
C SER A 162 15.46 -25.57 3.72
N GLN A 163 16.52 -24.93 3.21
CA GLN A 163 17.64 -24.42 3.98
C GLN A 163 18.07 -23.06 3.46
N ALA A 164 18.42 -22.17 4.39
CA ALA A 164 18.92 -20.84 4.07
C ALA A 164 20.39 -20.88 3.64
N TRP A 165 20.77 -20.00 2.71
CA TRP A 165 22.17 -19.78 2.35
C TRP A 165 22.47 -18.31 2.08
N GLY A 166 23.73 -17.91 2.30
CA GLY A 166 24.14 -16.52 2.13
C GLY A 166 23.29 -15.58 2.99
N ASN A 167 22.65 -14.61 2.35
CA ASN A 167 21.81 -13.60 3.02
C ASN A 167 20.32 -13.97 3.06
N ASP A 168 19.94 -15.21 2.73
CA ASP A 168 18.53 -15.63 2.69
C ASP A 168 17.80 -15.33 4.01
N LEU A 169 18.41 -15.60 5.17
CA LEU A 169 17.80 -15.31 6.47
C LEU A 169 17.51 -13.81 6.68
N LEU A 170 18.33 -12.93 6.11
CA LEU A 170 18.15 -11.49 6.23
C LEU A 170 17.00 -11.01 5.34
N GLY A 171 17.03 -11.37 4.05
CA GLY A 171 16.02 -10.92 3.10
C GLY A 171 14.66 -11.57 3.29
N VAL A 172 14.60 -12.88 3.58
CA VAL A 172 13.35 -13.57 3.96
C VAL A 172 12.80 -12.97 5.26
N GLY A 173 13.68 -12.71 6.23
CA GLY A 173 13.29 -12.09 7.49
C GLY A 173 12.68 -10.72 7.32
N LEU A 174 13.29 -9.86 6.49
CA LEU A 174 12.76 -8.52 6.21
C LEU A 174 11.44 -8.58 5.42
N TYR A 175 11.33 -9.48 4.44
CA TYR A 175 10.09 -9.67 3.69
C TYR A 175 8.91 -10.06 4.60
N TYR A 176 9.08 -11.07 5.45
CA TYR A 176 8.02 -11.51 6.37
C TYR A 176 7.76 -10.52 7.51
N ALA A 177 8.77 -9.77 7.96
CA ALA A 177 8.55 -8.66 8.89
C ALA A 177 7.69 -7.55 8.26
N MET A 178 7.93 -7.22 6.99
CA MET A 178 7.11 -6.26 6.23
C MET A 178 5.67 -6.74 6.10
N GLN A 179 5.44 -8.00 5.68
CA GLN A 179 4.10 -8.56 5.56
C GLN A 179 3.35 -8.57 6.92
N GLY A 180 4.03 -8.97 8.00
CA GLY A 180 3.47 -8.94 9.35
C GLY A 180 3.13 -7.53 9.82
N ALA A 181 3.99 -6.54 9.54
CA ALA A 181 3.74 -5.14 9.89
C ALA A 181 2.57 -4.52 9.11
N LYS A 182 2.33 -4.98 7.87
CA LYS A 182 1.21 -4.51 7.04
C LYS A 182 -0.15 -4.98 7.52
N VAL A 183 -0.26 -6.22 8.03
CA VAL A 183 -1.56 -6.89 8.24
C VAL A 183 -1.77 -7.38 9.66
N GLY A 184 -0.74 -7.82 10.37
CA GLY A 184 -0.86 -8.54 11.66
C GLY A 184 -1.33 -7.69 12.85
N TRP A 185 -1.71 -6.43 12.64
CA TRP A 185 -2.33 -5.55 13.64
C TRP A 185 -3.86 -5.53 13.53
N ILE A 186 -4.43 -6.12 12.49
CA ILE A 186 -5.89 -6.21 12.27
C ILE A 186 -6.46 -7.27 13.22
N THR A 187 -7.62 -6.99 13.81
CA THR A 187 -8.33 -7.97 14.64
C THR A 187 -9.04 -9.02 13.80
N ASP A 188 -9.12 -10.25 14.28
CA ASP A 188 -9.77 -11.36 13.60
C ASP A 188 -11.22 -11.04 13.19
N GLU A 189 -11.99 -10.45 14.11
CA GLU A 189 -13.41 -10.16 13.90
C GLU A 189 -13.66 -9.11 12.80
N LYS A 190 -12.64 -8.31 12.46
CA LYS A 190 -12.75 -7.21 11.51
C LYS A 190 -11.92 -7.44 10.26
N TYR A 191 -11.23 -8.57 10.14
CA TYR A 191 -10.47 -8.85 8.92
C TYR A 191 -11.43 -8.90 7.72
N ASP A 192 -11.08 -8.12 6.70
CA ASP A 192 -11.68 -8.14 5.37
C ASP A 192 -10.52 -7.98 4.38
N PRO A 193 -10.33 -8.89 3.40
CA PRO A 193 -9.27 -8.73 2.41
C PRO A 193 -9.37 -7.40 1.67
N GLN A 194 -10.57 -6.87 1.42
CA GLN A 194 -10.75 -5.60 0.73
C GLN A 194 -10.16 -4.43 1.52
N MET A 195 -10.20 -4.49 2.86
CA MET A 195 -9.54 -3.51 3.73
C MET A 195 -8.05 -3.44 3.41
N VAL A 196 -7.37 -4.61 3.33
CA VAL A 196 -5.92 -4.68 3.07
C VAL A 196 -5.55 -4.00 1.76
N ALA A 197 -6.41 -4.13 0.75
CA ALA A 197 -6.25 -3.40 -0.50
C ALA A 197 -6.50 -1.89 -0.35
N ASP A 198 -7.56 -1.52 0.36
CA ASP A 198 -7.98 -0.14 0.52
C ASP A 198 -6.96 0.69 1.30
N ILE A 199 -6.42 0.18 2.42
CA ILE A 199 -5.45 0.94 3.22
C ILE A 199 -4.14 1.18 2.45
N GLN A 200 -3.70 0.19 1.67
CA GLN A 200 -2.51 0.32 0.83
C GLN A 200 -2.77 1.28 -0.32
N ARG A 201 -3.94 1.21 -0.96
CA ARG A 201 -4.33 2.17 -2.00
C ARG A 201 -4.38 3.59 -1.44
N THR A 202 -4.97 3.77 -0.27
CA THR A 202 -5.01 5.08 0.43
C THR A 202 -3.60 5.60 0.68
N ALA A 203 -2.73 4.78 1.29
CA ALA A 203 -1.34 5.14 1.54
C ALA A 203 -0.57 5.51 0.27
N ARG A 204 -0.86 4.84 -0.86
CA ARG A 204 -0.16 4.99 -2.13
C ARG A 204 -0.72 6.11 -3.02
N ARG A 205 -2.02 6.36 -3.00
CA ARG A 205 -2.71 7.18 -4.01
C ARG A 205 -3.32 8.46 -3.46
N VAL A 206 -3.58 8.57 -2.15
CA VAL A 206 -4.03 9.85 -1.58
C VAL A 206 -2.84 10.81 -1.56
N CYS A 207 -3.03 11.93 -2.23
CA CYS A 207 -1.95 12.83 -2.62
C CYS A 207 -1.59 13.83 -1.54
N ASP A 208 -2.58 14.32 -0.79
CA ASP A 208 -2.34 15.17 0.37
C ASP A 208 -1.81 14.28 1.52
N PRO A 209 -0.58 14.49 2.00
CA PRO A 209 0.00 13.65 3.05
C PRO A 209 -0.75 13.74 4.38
N ILE A 210 -1.37 14.89 4.69
CA ILE A 210 -2.18 15.06 5.90
C ILE A 210 -3.49 14.27 5.75
N GLU A 211 -4.16 14.40 4.62
CA GLU A 211 -5.39 13.66 4.33
C GLU A 211 -5.14 12.15 4.31
N MET A 212 -4.09 11.72 3.61
CA MET A 212 -3.65 10.32 3.54
C MET A 212 -3.39 9.77 4.93
N GLN A 213 -2.65 10.50 5.78
CA GLN A 213 -2.37 10.07 7.14
C GLN A 213 -3.65 9.95 7.96
N ILE A 214 -4.57 10.91 7.87
CA ILE A 214 -5.86 10.86 8.57
C ILE A 214 -6.65 9.63 8.13
N GLN A 215 -6.82 9.43 6.82
CA GLN A 215 -7.58 8.30 6.29
C GLN A 215 -6.97 6.95 6.67
N VAL A 216 -5.64 6.79 6.56
CA VAL A 216 -4.95 5.57 6.99
C VAL A 216 -5.16 5.33 8.48
N MET A 217 -4.96 6.34 9.33
CA MET A 217 -5.09 6.18 10.78
C MET A 217 -6.53 5.93 11.23
N ASP A 218 -7.53 6.46 10.51
CA ASP A 218 -8.93 6.14 10.76
C ASP A 218 -9.24 4.67 10.44
N MET A 219 -8.67 4.13 9.35
CA MET A 219 -8.75 2.69 9.05
C MET A 219 -8.03 1.86 10.13
N VAL A 220 -6.88 2.32 10.65
CA VAL A 220 -6.19 1.63 11.76
C VAL A 220 -7.05 1.60 13.02
N ARG A 221 -7.74 2.69 13.35
CA ARG A 221 -8.69 2.75 14.48
C ARG A 221 -9.90 1.84 14.27
N GLU A 222 -10.40 1.77 13.04
CA GLU A 222 -11.59 0.99 12.72
C GLU A 222 -11.32 -0.51 12.75
N TYR A 223 -10.23 -0.97 12.13
CA TYR A 223 -9.96 -2.40 11.89
C TYR A 223 -8.92 -3.01 12.84
N GLY A 224 -8.13 -2.17 13.52
CA GLY A 224 -6.99 -2.60 14.31
C GLY A 224 -7.32 -3.02 15.73
N ILE A 225 -6.34 -3.64 16.37
CA ILE A 225 -6.39 -3.97 17.80
C ILE A 225 -6.59 -2.68 18.61
N ASP A 226 -7.50 -2.74 19.59
CA ASP A 226 -7.87 -1.61 20.44
C ASP A 226 -6.62 -0.91 21.03
N GLY A 227 -6.50 0.39 20.75
CA GLY A 227 -5.38 1.23 21.22
C GLY A 227 -4.15 1.25 20.33
N TYR A 228 -4.08 0.45 19.25
CA TYR A 228 -2.91 0.43 18.37
C TYR A 228 -2.69 1.76 17.63
N ALA A 229 -3.76 2.39 17.14
CA ALA A 229 -3.68 3.70 16.49
C ALA A 229 -3.11 4.78 17.43
N ASP A 230 -3.64 4.87 18.64
CA ASP A 230 -3.17 5.83 19.67
C ASP A 230 -1.71 5.53 20.07
N TYR A 231 -1.32 4.26 20.09
CA TYR A 231 0.05 3.84 20.32
C TYR A 231 0.99 4.31 19.20
N LEU A 232 0.61 4.17 17.92
CA LEU A 232 1.40 4.67 16.80
C LEU A 232 1.61 6.19 16.89
N GLU A 233 0.56 6.95 17.19
CA GLU A 233 0.61 8.42 17.33
C GLU A 233 1.48 8.85 18.51
N SER A 234 1.30 8.23 19.68
CA SER A 234 2.05 8.58 20.89
C SER A 234 3.53 8.22 20.83
N ASN A 235 3.92 7.27 19.97
CA ASN A 235 5.31 6.84 19.80
C ASN A 235 5.97 7.44 18.53
N GLY A 236 5.28 8.29 17.77
CA GLY A 236 5.84 8.90 16.56
C GLY A 236 6.10 7.90 15.43
N MET A 237 5.28 6.85 15.34
CA MET A 237 5.47 5.71 14.44
C MET A 237 4.56 5.69 13.22
N VAL A 238 3.66 6.69 13.11
CA VAL A 238 2.68 6.78 12.03
C VAL A 238 3.34 6.80 10.65
N GLU A 239 4.40 7.60 10.48
CA GLU A 239 5.12 7.71 9.21
C GLU A 239 5.79 6.38 8.83
N THR A 240 6.53 5.76 9.74
CA THR A 240 7.18 4.45 9.52
C THR A 240 6.16 3.36 9.17
N PHE A 241 5.00 3.37 9.83
CA PHE A 241 3.91 2.44 9.53
C PHE A 241 3.36 2.66 8.11
N ILE A 242 3.05 3.90 7.74
CA ILE A 242 2.55 4.25 6.40
C ILE A 242 3.58 3.92 5.32
N ASN A 243 4.87 4.23 5.54
CA ASN A 243 5.94 3.90 4.61
C ASN A 243 6.04 2.38 4.38
N THR A 244 5.80 1.59 5.43
CA THR A 244 5.74 0.12 5.34
C THR A 244 4.54 -0.36 4.53
N LEU A 245 3.36 0.27 4.68
CA LEU A 245 2.18 -0.03 3.84
C LEU A 245 2.44 0.22 2.35
N LYS A 246 3.24 1.25 2.01
CA LYS A 246 3.59 1.59 0.63
C LYS A 246 4.49 0.55 -0.06
N MET A 247 5.25 -0.26 0.70
CA MET A 247 6.27 -1.16 0.14
C MET A 247 5.67 -2.20 -0.81
N GLU A 248 6.27 -2.40 -1.99
CA GLU A 248 5.77 -3.38 -2.97
C GLU A 248 6.29 -4.79 -2.65
N PRO A 249 5.42 -5.79 -2.35
CA PRO A 249 5.84 -7.15 -2.01
C PRO A 249 6.72 -7.81 -3.08
N HIS A 250 6.53 -7.46 -4.35
CA HIS A 250 7.32 -8.00 -5.44
C HIS A 250 8.73 -7.43 -5.58
N TYR A 251 9.03 -6.33 -4.89
CA TYR A 251 10.28 -5.60 -5.06
C TYR A 251 11.52 -6.49 -4.84
N GLY A 252 12.50 -6.36 -5.74
CA GLY A 252 13.71 -7.20 -5.76
C GLY A 252 13.49 -8.68 -6.08
N GLY A 253 12.26 -9.10 -6.38
CA GLY A 253 11.90 -10.46 -6.78
C GLY A 253 11.89 -11.45 -5.63
N TRP A 254 12.01 -10.98 -4.39
CA TRP A 254 12.16 -11.82 -3.20
C TRP A 254 10.97 -12.72 -2.95
N MET A 255 9.76 -12.22 -3.18
CA MET A 255 8.53 -13.00 -3.07
C MET A 255 8.60 -14.27 -3.91
N HIS A 256 8.92 -14.19 -5.21
CA HIS A 256 8.95 -15.38 -6.07
C HIS A 256 10.28 -16.14 -6.00
N GLY A 257 11.39 -15.44 -5.74
CA GLY A 257 12.72 -16.05 -5.68
C GLY A 257 13.00 -16.80 -4.38
N ARG A 258 12.39 -16.41 -3.26
CA ARG A 258 12.70 -16.93 -1.92
C ARG A 258 11.51 -17.16 -1.00
N CYS A 259 10.51 -16.29 -1.03
CA CYS A 259 9.39 -16.28 -0.09
C CYS A 259 8.09 -16.81 -0.70
N HIS A 260 8.17 -17.61 -1.76
CA HIS A 260 7.00 -18.22 -2.39
C HIS A 260 6.48 -19.25 -1.40
N GLY A 261 7.30 -20.25 -1.07
CA GLY A 261 6.88 -21.38 -0.25
C GLY A 261 5.76 -22.18 -0.93
N PHE A 262 5.55 -23.41 -0.49
CA PHE A 262 4.44 -24.25 -0.96
C PHE A 262 3.69 -24.84 0.23
N ARG A 263 3.69 -24.12 1.36
CA ARG A 263 2.97 -24.55 2.55
C ARG A 263 1.48 -24.52 2.21
N PRO A 264 0.76 -25.65 2.32
CA PRO A 264 -0.68 -25.65 2.13
C PRO A 264 -1.36 -24.85 3.26
N MET A 265 -2.40 -24.12 2.91
CA MET A 265 -3.26 -23.38 3.85
C MET A 265 -4.64 -24.02 3.86
N GLU A 266 -5.22 -24.22 5.05
CA GLU A 266 -6.55 -24.80 5.24
C GLU A 266 -6.77 -26.11 4.49
N GLY A 267 -5.81 -27.03 4.62
CA GLY A 267 -5.90 -28.33 3.95
C GLY A 267 -5.62 -28.26 2.44
N GLY A 268 -5.00 -27.18 1.96
CA GLY A 268 -4.52 -27.03 0.59
C GLY A 268 -5.49 -26.29 -0.33
N ILE A 269 -6.35 -25.43 0.22
CA ILE A 269 -7.15 -24.48 -0.57
C ILE A 269 -6.22 -23.56 -1.35
N ALA A 270 -5.25 -23.00 -0.65
CA ALA A 270 -4.21 -22.14 -1.20
C ALA A 270 -2.83 -22.57 -0.68
N ILE A 271 -1.79 -21.91 -1.15
CA ILE A 271 -0.47 -21.92 -0.55
C ILE A 271 -0.14 -20.56 0.09
N ASN A 272 0.82 -20.52 1.00
CA ASN A 272 1.24 -19.29 1.68
C ASN A 272 1.66 -18.16 0.69
N HIS A 273 2.14 -18.52 -0.51
CA HIS A 273 2.40 -17.58 -1.61
C HIS A 273 1.14 -16.80 -2.01
N ASP A 274 0.01 -17.49 -2.19
CA ASP A 274 -1.25 -16.87 -2.60
C ASP A 274 -1.73 -15.87 -1.52
N LEU A 275 -1.59 -16.20 -0.24
CA LEU A 275 -1.97 -15.30 0.86
C LEU A 275 -1.10 -14.04 0.88
N ASN A 276 0.20 -14.15 0.59
CA ASN A 276 1.07 -12.98 0.50
C ASN A 276 0.61 -12.00 -0.61
N HIS A 277 -0.03 -12.50 -1.68
CA HIS A 277 -0.60 -11.67 -2.75
C HIS A 277 -1.83 -10.87 -2.33
N LEU A 278 -2.45 -11.16 -1.18
CA LEU A 278 -3.52 -10.32 -0.65
C LEU A 278 -3.05 -8.88 -0.33
N THR A 279 -1.74 -8.68 -0.24
CA THR A 279 -1.12 -7.37 -0.08
C THR A 279 -0.71 -6.70 -1.39
N VAL A 280 -1.03 -7.27 -2.55
CA VAL A 280 -0.61 -6.77 -3.87
C VAL A 280 -1.78 -6.10 -4.58
N LEU A 281 -1.51 -4.94 -5.17
CA LEU A 281 -2.42 -4.22 -6.07
C LEU A 281 -1.92 -4.28 -7.51
N SER A 282 -2.80 -4.03 -8.48
CA SER A 282 -2.44 -3.85 -9.89
C SER A 282 -1.47 -2.69 -10.10
N TRP A 283 -0.89 -2.61 -11.30
CA TRP A 283 0.06 -1.55 -11.66
C TRP A 283 -0.45 -0.15 -11.30
N ASP A 284 -1.69 0.16 -11.68
CA ASP A 284 -2.39 1.42 -11.45
C ASP A 284 -2.97 1.55 -10.02
N GLN A 285 -2.70 0.58 -9.15
CA GLN A 285 -3.20 0.46 -7.77
C GLN A 285 -4.74 0.31 -7.64
N MET A 286 -5.45 0.06 -8.74
CA MET A 286 -6.92 0.05 -8.72
C MET A 286 -7.51 -1.32 -8.36
N GLN A 287 -6.95 -2.41 -8.89
CA GLN A 287 -7.43 -3.77 -8.68
C GLN A 287 -6.66 -4.46 -7.54
N PRO A 288 -7.36 -5.09 -6.58
CA PRO A 288 -6.72 -5.84 -5.50
C PRO A 288 -6.31 -7.26 -5.90
N PHE A 289 -5.42 -7.86 -5.11
CA PHE A 289 -5.10 -9.29 -5.08
C PHE A 289 -4.53 -9.85 -6.39
N MET A 290 -3.54 -9.14 -6.95
CA MET A 290 -2.90 -9.52 -8.20
C MET A 290 -1.74 -10.49 -7.96
N ASN A 291 -1.61 -11.55 -8.77
CA ASN A 291 -0.52 -12.55 -8.67
C ASN A 291 0.81 -12.05 -9.27
N ASP A 292 0.73 -11.24 -10.31
CA ASP A 292 1.82 -10.39 -10.75
C ASP A 292 1.16 -9.05 -11.08
N THR A 293 1.92 -7.96 -11.09
CA THR A 293 1.39 -6.63 -11.39
C THR A 293 0.71 -6.55 -12.77
N PHE A 294 0.94 -7.56 -13.63
CA PHE A 294 0.46 -7.62 -15.01
C PHE A 294 -0.40 -8.84 -15.41
N ASP A 295 -0.44 -9.94 -14.62
CA ASP A 295 -1.15 -11.16 -15.00
C ASP A 295 -2.29 -11.53 -14.01
N TRP A 296 -3.49 -11.64 -14.58
CA TRP A 296 -4.79 -11.83 -13.91
C TRP A 296 -5.20 -13.32 -13.91
N PRO A 297 -5.76 -13.90 -12.82
CA PRO A 297 -5.49 -13.77 -11.38
C PRO A 297 -5.16 -15.14 -10.71
N GLN A 298 -4.73 -15.14 -9.45
CA GLN A 298 -4.77 -16.31 -8.54
C GLN A 298 -5.86 -16.02 -7.48
N TRP A 299 -6.89 -16.86 -7.38
CA TRP A 299 -8.06 -16.64 -6.51
C TRP A 299 -8.07 -17.49 -5.24
N ASP A 300 -7.18 -18.47 -5.15
CA ASP A 300 -7.25 -19.50 -4.11
C ASP A 300 -7.13 -18.90 -2.70
N ALA A 301 -6.40 -17.78 -2.52
CA ALA A 301 -6.33 -17.07 -1.25
C ALA A 301 -7.67 -16.47 -0.78
N LEU A 302 -8.56 -16.09 -1.70
CA LEU A 302 -9.90 -15.57 -1.37
C LEU A 302 -10.88 -16.69 -1.01
N ASP A 303 -10.53 -17.94 -1.27
CA ASP A 303 -11.31 -19.11 -0.85
C ASP A 303 -10.87 -19.64 0.52
N VAL A 304 -9.75 -19.14 1.08
CA VAL A 304 -9.32 -19.39 2.46
C VAL A 304 -10.20 -18.57 3.42
N SER A 305 -10.53 -19.11 4.59
CA SER A 305 -11.33 -18.37 5.57
C SER A 305 -10.63 -17.11 6.06
N ASP A 306 -11.41 -16.07 6.35
CA ASP A 306 -10.93 -14.81 6.93
C ASP A 306 -10.05 -15.06 8.17
N SER A 307 -10.47 -15.98 9.05
CA SER A 307 -9.68 -16.43 10.20
C SER A 307 -8.37 -17.09 9.79
N GLY A 308 -8.35 -17.98 8.81
CA GLY A 308 -7.13 -18.63 8.35
C GLY A 308 -6.13 -17.65 7.74
N VAL A 309 -6.62 -16.63 7.06
CA VAL A 309 -5.77 -15.58 6.47
C VAL A 309 -5.19 -14.67 7.54
N ILE A 310 -6.01 -14.13 8.45
CA ILE A 310 -5.50 -13.21 9.46
C ILE A 310 -4.53 -13.90 10.42
N GLU A 311 -4.80 -15.15 10.78
CA GLU A 311 -3.91 -15.99 11.59
C GLU A 311 -2.55 -16.22 10.92
N TYR A 312 -2.53 -16.43 9.61
CA TYR A 312 -1.29 -16.52 8.85
C TYR A 312 -0.43 -15.25 8.99
N PHE A 313 -1.02 -14.07 8.89
CA PHE A 313 -0.28 -12.80 9.05
C PHE A 313 0.12 -12.52 10.51
N GLN A 314 -0.74 -12.79 11.47
CA GLN A 314 -0.44 -12.65 12.91
C GLN A 314 0.64 -13.64 13.36
N SER A 315 0.71 -14.84 12.76
CA SER A 315 1.79 -15.80 13.00
C SER A 315 3.18 -15.22 12.69
N MET A 316 3.28 -14.32 11.69
CA MET A 316 4.51 -13.60 11.39
C MET A 316 4.89 -12.64 12.52
N VAL A 317 3.88 -12.02 13.16
CA VAL A 317 4.08 -11.07 14.26
C VAL A 317 4.46 -11.78 15.53
N VAL A 318 3.87 -12.93 15.88
CA VAL A 318 4.18 -13.64 17.14
C VAL A 318 5.25 -14.73 16.99
N LEU A 319 5.66 -15.05 15.76
CA LEU A 319 6.44 -16.24 15.37
C LEU A 319 5.77 -17.57 15.77
N GLY A 320 4.45 -17.65 15.54
CA GLY A 320 3.62 -18.81 15.86
C GLY A 320 3.47 -19.82 14.72
N ASP A 321 2.43 -20.65 14.77
CA ASP A 321 2.09 -21.60 13.69
C ASP A 321 1.26 -20.87 12.62
N PRO A 322 1.69 -20.85 11.35
CA PRO A 322 0.94 -20.18 10.28
C PRO A 322 -0.46 -20.74 10.02
N GLU A 323 -0.79 -21.94 10.51
CA GLU A 323 -2.16 -22.51 10.46
C GLU A 323 -2.80 -22.65 11.86
N GLY A 324 -2.19 -22.02 12.88
CA GLY A 324 -2.66 -22.07 14.27
C GLY A 324 -3.42 -20.81 14.69
N GLU A 325 -3.82 -20.79 15.96
CA GLU A 325 -4.38 -19.60 16.64
C GLU A 325 -3.24 -18.79 17.28
N ASN A 326 -3.06 -17.52 16.89
CA ASN A 326 -1.87 -16.72 17.20
C ASN A 326 -2.16 -15.51 18.09
N MET A 327 -3.30 -14.83 17.95
CA MET A 327 -3.60 -13.56 18.66
C MET A 327 -5.04 -13.41 19.15
#